data_AF-A0A545TU87-F1
#
_entry.id   AF-A0A545TU87-F1
#
_cell.length_a   1.000
_cell.length_b   1.000
_cell.length_c   1.000
_cell.angle_alpha   90.00
_cell.angle_beta   90.00
_cell.angle_gamma   90.00
#
_symmetry.space_group_name_H-M   'P 1'
#
loop_
_entity.id
_entity.type
_entity.pdbx_description
1 polymer ?
#
loop_
_entity_poly.entity_id
_entity_poly.type
_entity_poly.pdbx_seq_one_letter_code
_entity_poly.pdbx_strand_id
1 'polypeptide(L)' 'MPNDTFAFPFATDSFGDPICFDLSEERYGAVVFIDLVPMWTDHSKKDLYVIAGSFTEFLEMLYEPEDDD' A
#
# COMPACT_ATOMS: atom_id res chain seq x y z
N MET A 1 -10.39 -17.60 -4.73
CA MET A 1 -9.54 -16.41 -4.52
C MET A 1 -8.81 -16.62 -3.20
N PRO A 2 -7.49 -16.48 -3.11
CA PRO A 2 -6.81 -16.50 -1.83
C PRO A 2 -7.44 -15.42 -0.95
N ASN A 3 -7.76 -15.77 0.29
CA ASN A 3 -8.28 -14.84 1.28
C ASN A 3 -7.15 -13.88 1.68
N ASP A 4 -7.02 -12.76 0.96
CA ASP A 4 -6.13 -11.64 1.28
C ASP A 4 -6.67 -10.87 2.51
N THR A 5 -6.96 -11.61 3.60
CA THR A 5 -7.58 -11.12 4.85
C THR A 5 -6.67 -10.15 5.61
N PHE A 6 -5.43 -10.00 5.16
CA PHE A 6 -4.41 -9.21 5.83
C PHE A 6 -4.34 -7.76 5.32
N ALA A 7 -5.12 -7.35 4.32
CA ALA A 7 -5.06 -5.98 3.80
C ALA A 7 -6.44 -5.32 3.76
N PHE A 8 -6.57 -4.13 4.36
CA PHE A 8 -7.80 -3.33 4.29
C PHE A 8 -7.59 -2.10 3.40
N PRO A 9 -8.18 -2.04 2.20
CA PRO A 9 -7.98 -0.93 1.27
C PRO A 9 -8.69 0.34 1.76
N PHE A 10 -8.02 1.48 1.62
CA PHE A 10 -8.60 2.80 1.96
C PHE A 10 -8.44 3.86 0.85
N ALA A 11 -7.55 3.62 -0.12
CA ALA A 11 -7.39 4.45 -1.31
C ALA A 11 -6.95 3.61 -2.50
N THR A 12 -7.01 4.18 -3.70
CA THR A 12 -6.49 3.60 -4.93
C THR A 12 -5.70 4.64 -5.69
N ASP A 13 -4.69 4.22 -6.44
CA ASP A 13 -4.00 5.09 -7.37
C ASP A 13 -4.82 5.32 -8.67
N SER A 14 -4.22 5.95 -9.68
CA SER A 14 -4.88 6.18 -10.97
C SER A 14 -5.07 4.93 -11.83
N PHE A 15 -4.37 3.83 -11.52
CA PHE A 15 -4.43 2.56 -12.25
C PHE A 15 -5.34 1.54 -11.58
N GLY A 16 -5.82 1.83 -10.37
CA GLY A 16 -6.71 0.97 -9.60
C GLY A 16 -5.97 0.08 -8.59
N ASP A 17 -4.67 0.32 -8.39
CA ASP A 17 -3.85 -0.37 -7.42
C ASP A 17 -4.18 0.13 -6.00
N PRO A 18 -4.51 -0.77 -5.06
CA PRO A 18 -4.99 -0.36 -3.76
C PRO A 18 -3.84 0.02 -2.82
N ILE A 19 -4.08 1.10 -2.09
CA ILE A 19 -3.34 1.46 -0.88
C ILE A 19 -4.14 0.94 0.31
N CYS A 20 -3.48 0.15 1.16
CA CYS A 20 -4.10 -0.62 2.22
C CYS A 20 -3.46 -0.37 3.59
N PHE A 21 -4.22 -0.64 4.64
CA PHE A 21 -3.66 -0.99 5.95
C PHE A 21 -3.28 -2.46 5.97
N ASP A 22 -2.07 -2.76 6.43
CA ASP A 22 -1.63 -4.12 6.75
C ASP A 22 -2.24 -4.54 8.11
N LEU A 23 -3.00 -5.64 8.10
CA LEU A 23 -3.67 -6.27 9.24
C LEU A 23 -2.95 -7.55 9.68
N SER A 24 -1.78 -7.86 9.12
CA SER A 24 -0.94 -8.98 9.57
C SER A 24 -0.35 -8.71 10.95
N GLU A 25 -0.01 -9.77 11.68
CA GLU A 25 0.65 -9.65 12.99
C GLU A 25 2.06 -9.04 12.90
N GLU A 26 2.73 -9.18 11.76
CA GLU A 26 4.11 -8.69 11.56
C GLU A 26 4.16 -7.17 11.46
N ARG A 27 3.16 -6.55 10.84
CA ARG A 27 3.15 -5.13 10.45
C ARG A 27 1.78 -4.46 10.66
N TYR A 28 1.07 -4.84 11.72
CA TYR A 28 -0.28 -4.34 11.98
C TYR A 28 -0.33 -2.80 12.02
N GLY A 29 -1.17 -2.21 11.16
CA GLY A 29 -1.37 -0.76 11.06
C GLY A 29 -0.42 -0.03 10.10
N ALA A 30 0.52 -0.74 9.47
CA ALA A 30 1.36 -0.17 8.42
C ALA A 30 0.53 0.19 7.17
N VAL A 31 0.99 1.19 6.42
CA VAL A 31 0.42 1.57 5.12
C VAL A 31 1.22 0.88 4.01
N VAL A 32 0.54 0.12 3.17
CA VAL A 32 1.14 -0.66 2.08
C VAL A 32 0.49 -0.35 0.74
N PHE A 33 1.27 -0.43 -0.33
CA PHE A 33 0.81 -0.38 -1.71
C PHE A 33 0.88 -1.78 -2.31
N ILE A 34 -0.18 -2.21 -2.98
CA ILE A 34 -0.24 -3.50 -3.67
C ILE A 34 -0.27 -3.21 -5.17
N ASP A 35 0.84 -3.46 -5.85
CA ASP A 35 0.93 -3.34 -7.31
C ASP A 35 0.18 -4.52 -7.95
N LEU A 36 -0.97 -4.24 -8.56
CA LEU A 36 -1.70 -5.22 -9.37
C LEU A 36 -1.06 -5.20 -10.76
N VAL A 37 0.04 -5.94 -10.86
CA VAL A 37 0.80 -6.13 -12.10
C VAL A 37 -0.14 -6.16 -13.34
N PRO A 38 0.08 -5.29 -14.34
CA PRO A 38 -0.84 -5.13 -15.46
C PRO A 38 -1.15 -6.45 -16.18
N MET A 39 -2.40 -6.62 -16.65
CA MET A 39 -3.03 -7.87 -17.15
C MET A 39 -2.23 -8.72 -18.17
N TRP A 40 -1.17 -8.19 -18.77
CA TRP A 40 -0.28 -8.82 -19.75
C TRP A 40 0.87 -9.64 -19.13
N THR A 41 1.08 -9.51 -17.82
CA THR A 41 2.08 -10.24 -17.03
C THR A 41 1.38 -11.17 -16.03
N ASP A 42 2.03 -12.27 -15.67
CA ASP A 42 1.48 -13.37 -14.85
C ASP A 42 0.73 -12.87 -13.60
N HIS A 43 -0.59 -13.10 -13.56
CA HIS A 43 -1.55 -12.60 -12.55
C HIS A 43 -1.33 -13.17 -11.14
N SER A 44 -0.36 -14.08 -10.98
CA SER A 44 -0.04 -14.70 -9.70
C SER A 44 0.93 -13.88 -8.84
N LYS A 45 1.58 -12.86 -9.42
CA LYS A 45 2.53 -12.01 -8.69
C LYS A 45 1.88 -10.69 -8.31
N LYS A 46 1.76 -10.49 -7.01
CA LYS A 46 1.45 -9.20 -6.40
C LYS A 46 2.72 -8.75 -5.68
N ASP A 47 3.18 -7.55 -5.97
CA ASP A 47 4.27 -6.95 -5.22
C ASP A 47 3.67 -6.04 -4.13
N LEU A 48 4.10 -6.28 -2.89
CA LEU A 48 3.67 -5.49 -1.73
C LEU A 48 4.81 -4.58 -1.32
N TYR A 49 4.53 -3.29 -1.29
CA TYR A 49 5.48 -2.27 -0.89
C TYR A 49 4.99 -1.62 0.41
N VAL A 50 5.85 -1.60 1.43
CA VAL A 50 5.57 -0.84 2.65
C VAL A 50 5.89 0.62 2.38
N ILE A 51 4.89 1.50 2.50
CA ILE A 51 5.05 2.94 2.30
C ILE A 51 5.45 3.60 3.62
N ALA A 52 4.72 3.28 4.69
CA ALA A 52 4.92 3.84 6.02
C ALA A 52 4.57 2.80 7.08
N GLY A 53 5.22 2.89 8.25
CA GLY A 53 4.95 2.04 9.40
C GLY A 53 3.64 2.37 10.13
N SER A 54 3.04 3.53 9.86
CA SER A 54 1.73 3.92 10.41
C SER A 54 0.98 4.89 9.51
N PHE A 55 -0.33 5.06 9.77
CA PHE A 55 -1.13 6.08 9.06
C PHE A 55 -0.63 7.50 9.33
N THR A 56 -0.18 7.79 10.56
CA THR A 56 0.34 9.12 10.92
C THR A 56 1.61 9.45 10.15
N GLU A 57 2.57 8.52 10.12
CA GLU A 57 3.81 8.65 9.35
C GLU A 57 3.51 8.86 7.85
N PHE A 58 2.54 8.12 7.31
CA PHE A 58 2.09 8.33 5.94
C PHE A 58 1.57 9.75 5.68
N LEU A 59 0.78 10.31 6.61
CA LEU A 59 0.33 11.70 6.49
C LEU A 59 1.50 12.68 6.59
N GLU A 60 2.42 12.47 7.52
CA GLU A 60 3.62 13.31 7.67
C GLU A 60 4.42 13.35 6.36
N MET A 61 4.65 12.21 5.71
CA MET A 61 5.32 12.13 4.41
C MET A 61 4.59 12.89 3.28
N LEU A 62 3.27 13.01 3.34
CA LEU A 62 2.49 13.77 2.36
C LEU A 62 2.50 15.29 2.63
N TYR A 63 2.69 15.67 3.89
CA TYR A 63 2.63 17.06 4.33
C TYR A 63 4.00 17.69 4.55
N GLU A 64 5.08 16.92 4.59
CA GLU A 64 6.45 17.44 4.45
C GLU A 64 6.56 18.07 3.06
N PRO A 65 6.59 19.42 2.96
CA PRO A 65 6.99 20.06 1.72
C PRO A 65 8.41 19.56 1.44
N GLU A 66 8.74 19.28 0.18
CA GLU A 66 10.16 19.31 -0.19
C GLU A 66 10.68 20.67 0.29
N ASP A 67 11.59 20.68 1.26
CA ASP A 67 12.30 21.89 1.65
C ASP A 67 13.02 22.37 0.37
N ASP A 68 12.39 23.32 -0.34
CA ASP A 68 12.95 24.02 -1.50
C ASP A 68 14.19 24.81 -1.00
N ASP A 69 15.37 24.17 -1.04
CA ASP A 69 16.70 24.82 -0.96
C ASP A 69 17.11 25.41 -2.32
#